data_AF-A0A5C4XTE5-F1
#
_entry.id   AF-A0A5C4XTE5-F1
#
_cell.length_a   1.000
_cell.length_b   1.000
_cell.length_c   1.000
_cell.angle_alpha   90.00
_cell.angle_beta   90.00
_cell.angle_gamma   90.00
#
_symmetry.space_group_name_H-M   'P 1'
#
loop_
_entity.id
_entity.type
_entity.pdbx_description
1 polymer ?
#
loop_
_entity_poly.entity_id
_entity_poly.type
_entity_poly.pdbx_seq_one_letter_code
_entity_poly.pdbx_strand_id
1 'polypeptide(L)'
;MRWRNMLAAIAVIAAGLALRGFGYELGLPFTVVKYGGSILWGAMVFLLVAVAMGSRRMIVSATIALMIAAAVEFSRLYQTPVLDEFRLTLAGRLLLGRVFSLWNILAYAVGIGMGMAIKARLRVLDRSQ
;
A
#
# COMPACT_ATOMS: atom_id res chain seq x y z
N MET A 1 8.22 -20.54 -2.29
CA MET A 1 8.57 -19.25 -1.64
C MET A 1 8.27 -17.98 -2.46
N ARG A 2 8.75 -17.77 -3.69
CA ARG A 2 8.50 -16.50 -4.45
C ARG A 2 7.06 -16.34 -4.96
N TRP A 3 6.46 -17.40 -5.50
CA TRP A 3 5.12 -17.38 -6.10
C TRP A 3 3.99 -17.10 -5.09
N ARG A 4 4.04 -17.66 -3.87
CA ARG A 4 3.08 -17.35 -2.78
C ARG A 4 3.09 -15.87 -2.38
N ASN A 5 4.26 -15.22 -2.39
CA ASN A 5 4.37 -13.78 -2.11
C ASN A 5 3.80 -12.95 -3.26
N MET A 6 3.94 -13.39 -4.52
CA MET A 6 3.33 -12.74 -5.68
C MET A 6 1.82 -12.88 -5.66
N LEU A 7 1.28 -14.05 -5.33
CA LEU A 7 -0.16 -14.25 -5.15
C LEU A 7 -0.73 -13.38 -4.03
N ALA A 8 -0.03 -13.29 -2.90
CA ALA A 8 -0.43 -12.39 -1.81
C ALA A 8 -0.41 -10.91 -2.24
N ALA A 9 0.60 -10.49 -3.02
CA ALA A 9 0.65 -9.14 -3.56
C ALA A 9 -0.51 -8.86 -4.53
N ILE A 10 -0.79 -9.79 -5.45
CA ILE A 10 -1.91 -9.70 -6.41
C ILE A 10 -3.24 -9.66 -5.67
N ALA A 11 -3.44 -10.49 -4.65
CA ALA A 11 -4.65 -10.48 -3.83
C ALA A 11 -4.84 -9.15 -3.09
N VAL A 12 -3.76 -8.57 -2.54
CA VAL A 12 -3.82 -7.25 -1.87
C VAL A 12 -4.10 -6.13 -2.88
N ILE A 13 -3.52 -6.19 -4.08
CA ILE A 13 -3.80 -5.25 -5.16
C ILE A 13 -5.27 -5.35 -5.60
N ALA A 14 -5.77 -6.55 -5.83
CA ALA A 14 -7.15 -6.81 -6.21
C ALA A 14 -8.13 -6.36 -5.12
N ALA A 15 -7.83 -6.63 -3.85
CA ALA A 15 -8.62 -6.16 -2.70
C ALA A 15 -8.60 -4.63 -2.59
N GLY A 16 -7.45 -4.00 -2.81
CA GLY A 16 -7.32 -2.53 -2.83
C GLY A 16 -8.12 -1.86 -3.94
N LEU A 17 -8.07 -2.45 -5.14
CA LEU A 17 -8.87 -2.01 -6.30
C LEU A 17 -10.36 -2.23 -6.08
N ALA A 18 -10.76 -3.39 -5.54
CA ALA A 18 -12.14 -3.69 -5.24
C ALA A 18 -12.70 -2.76 -4.15
N LEU A 19 -11.93 -2.48 -3.10
CA LEU A 19 -12.33 -1.54 -2.05
C LEU A 19 -12.48 -0.11 -2.58
N ARG A 20 -11.59 0.34 -3.47
CA ARG A 20 -11.67 1.69 -4.08
C ARG A 20 -12.73 1.79 -5.17
N GLY A 21 -13.00 0.72 -5.90
CA GLY A 21 -13.99 0.69 -6.99
C GLY A 21 -15.42 0.46 -6.48
N PHE A 22 -15.61 -0.52 -5.61
CA PHE A 22 -16.94 -0.95 -5.14
C PHE A 22 -17.27 -0.48 -3.73
N GLY A 23 -16.32 0.08 -2.98
CA GLY A 23 -16.55 0.43 -1.57
C GLY A 23 -17.66 1.47 -1.38
N TYR A 24 -17.79 2.42 -2.32
CA TYR A 24 -18.89 3.38 -2.30
C TYR A 24 -20.24 2.76 -2.73
N GLU A 25 -20.23 1.81 -3.67
CA GLU A 25 -21.44 1.10 -4.11
C GLU A 25 -21.97 0.12 -3.04
N LEU A 26 -21.09 -0.40 -2.18
CA LEU A 26 -21.43 -1.26 -1.05
C LEU A 26 -21.93 -0.49 0.19
N GLY A 27 -22.08 0.83 0.10
CA GLY A 27 -22.55 1.67 1.22
C GLY A 27 -21.55 1.80 2.37
N LEU A 28 -20.27 1.53 2.14
CA LEU A 28 -19.26 1.64 3.20
C LEU A 28 -19.04 3.11 3.60
N PRO A 29 -18.80 3.38 4.90
CA PRO A 29 -18.50 4.73 5.37
C PRO A 29 -17.28 5.31 4.64
N PHE A 30 -17.30 6.62 4.35
CA PHE A 30 -16.20 7.36 3.74
C PHE A 30 -14.85 7.08 4.40
N THR A 31 -14.83 6.96 5.74
CA THR A 31 -13.65 6.63 6.53
C THR A 31 -13.08 5.25 6.20
N VAL A 32 -13.93 4.25 6.03
CA VAL A 32 -13.51 2.88 5.68
C VAL A 32 -12.93 2.84 4.27
N VAL A 33 -13.58 3.48 3.30
CA VAL A 33 -13.07 3.52 1.92
C VAL A 33 -11.77 4.32 1.82
N LYS A 34 -11.68 5.46 2.52
CA LYS A 34 -10.49 6.32 2.52
C LYS A 34 -9.32 5.66 3.24
N TYR A 35 -9.48 5.28 4.51
CA TYR A 35 -8.39 4.72 5.31
C TYR A 35 -8.09 3.27 4.98
N GLY A 36 -9.11 2.47 4.65
CA GLY A 36 -8.91 1.09 4.16
C GLY A 36 -8.13 1.07 2.85
N GLY A 37 -8.42 1.99 1.93
CA GLY A 37 -7.64 2.15 0.70
C GLY A 37 -6.18 2.53 0.97
N SER A 38 -5.93 3.41 1.95
CA SER A 38 -4.57 3.77 2.37
C SER A 38 -3.84 2.59 3.03
N ILE A 39 -4.48 1.84 3.93
CA ILE A 39 -3.91 0.63 4.55
C ILE A 39 -3.54 -0.41 3.47
N LEU A 40 -4.44 -0.69 2.53
CA LEU A 40 -4.18 -1.64 1.45
C LEU A 40 -3.06 -1.16 0.52
N TRP A 41 -2.98 0.14 0.24
CA TRP A 41 -1.89 0.71 -0.52
C TRP A 41 -0.54 0.56 0.19
N GLY A 42 -0.48 0.83 1.51
CA GLY A 42 0.74 0.62 2.30
C GLY A 42 1.20 -0.84 2.32
N ALA A 43 0.25 -1.77 2.47
CA ALA A 43 0.51 -3.20 2.37
C ALA A 43 1.03 -3.61 0.99
N MET A 44 0.46 -3.07 -0.09
CA MET A 44 0.89 -3.29 -1.47
C MET A 44 2.35 -2.84 -1.68
N VAL A 45 2.69 -1.61 -1.28
CA VAL A 45 4.05 -1.08 -1.42
C VAL A 45 5.05 -1.95 -0.67
N PHE A 46 4.74 -2.35 0.57
CA PHE A 46 5.56 -3.29 1.32
C PHE A 46 5.78 -4.59 0.57
N LEU A 47 4.71 -5.21 0.07
CA LEU A 47 4.78 -6.51 -0.62
C LEU A 47 5.62 -6.42 -1.90
N LEU A 48 5.49 -5.35 -2.68
CA LEU A 48 6.30 -5.13 -3.90
C LEU A 48 7.79 -5.02 -3.56
N VAL A 49 8.15 -4.18 -2.57
CA VAL A 49 9.53 -4.03 -2.11
C VAL A 49 10.07 -5.36 -1.54
N ALA A 50 9.24 -6.06 -0.78
CA ALA A 50 9.52 -7.36 -0.18
C ALA A 50 9.76 -8.47 -1.21
N VAL A 51 9.10 -8.41 -2.38
CA VAL A 51 9.31 -9.31 -3.52
C VAL A 51 10.62 -8.95 -4.22
N ALA A 52 10.85 -7.67 -4.50
CA ALA A 52 12.05 -7.19 -5.18
C ALA A 52 13.35 -7.49 -4.40
N MET A 53 13.36 -7.22 -3.09
CA MET A 53 14.55 -7.40 -2.24
C MET A 53 14.79 -8.84 -1.76
N GLY A 54 13.85 -9.74 -2.02
CA GLY A 54 13.92 -11.11 -1.55
C GLY A 54 13.62 -11.30 -0.06
N SER A 55 13.33 -12.55 0.28
CA SER A 55 12.77 -12.99 1.56
C SER A 55 13.74 -12.95 2.76
N ARG A 56 14.88 -12.27 2.74
CA ARG A 56 15.77 -12.15 3.92
C ARG A 56 15.69 -10.83 4.67
N ARG A 57 15.35 -9.71 4.01
CA ARG A 57 15.46 -8.37 4.60
C ARG A 57 14.12 -7.74 4.93
N MET A 58 13.33 -8.40 5.78
CA MET A 58 11.95 -7.98 6.08
C MET A 58 11.85 -6.57 6.68
N ILE A 59 12.72 -6.25 7.63
CA ILE A 59 12.78 -4.91 8.25
C ILE A 59 13.21 -3.87 7.22
N VAL A 60 14.24 -4.15 6.41
CA VAL A 60 14.71 -3.21 5.38
C VAL A 60 13.62 -2.96 4.33
N SER A 61 12.86 -3.98 3.92
CA SER A 61 11.72 -3.80 3.02
C SER A 61 10.62 -2.92 3.63
N ALA A 62 10.36 -3.06 4.94
CA ALA A 62 9.41 -2.21 5.66
C ALA A 62 9.88 -0.76 5.75
N THR A 63 11.17 -0.53 6.04
CA THR A 63 11.76 0.81 6.07
C THR A 63 11.69 1.49 4.72
N ILE A 64 12.04 0.77 3.64
CA ILE A 64 11.95 1.31 2.27
C ILE A 64 10.49 1.59 1.89
N ALA A 65 9.55 0.70 2.22
CA ALA A 65 8.14 0.93 1.96
C ALA A 65 7.60 2.16 2.71
N LEU A 66 8.02 2.35 3.96
CA LEU A 66 7.66 3.52 4.75
C LEU A 66 8.27 4.81 4.18
N MET A 67 9.53 4.76 3.73
CA MET A 67 10.19 5.87 3.04
C MET A 67 9.47 6.24 1.75
N ILE A 68 9.05 5.25 0.94
CA ILE A 68 8.26 5.47 -0.28
C ILE A 68 6.90 6.10 0.08
N ALA A 69 6.21 5.55 1.09
CA ALA A 69 4.92 6.06 1.53
C ALA A 69 5.02 7.51 2.03
N ALA A 70 6.05 7.81 2.84
CA ALA A 70 6.34 9.16 3.30
C ALA A 70 6.66 10.08 2.12
N ALA A 71 7.55 9.69 1.20
CA ALA A 71 7.91 10.49 0.03
C ALA A 71 6.69 10.79 -0.85
N VAL A 72 5.82 9.79 -1.08
CA VAL A 72 4.57 9.98 -1.83
C VAL A 72 3.63 10.93 -1.10
N GLU A 73 3.50 10.84 0.21
CA GLU A 73 2.64 11.75 0.98
C GLU A 73 3.23 13.18 1.02
N PHE A 74 4.53 13.33 1.27
CA PHE A 74 5.24 14.62 1.24
C PHE A 74 5.24 15.26 -0.15
N SER A 75 5.25 14.46 -1.22
CA SER A 75 5.09 14.99 -2.59
C SER A 75 3.78 15.78 -2.76
N ARG A 76 2.76 15.52 -1.94
CA ARG A 76 1.47 16.26 -1.94
C ARG A 76 1.60 17.70 -1.44
N LEU A 77 2.63 18.02 -0.66
CA LEU A 77 2.92 19.39 -0.25
C LEU A 77 3.57 20.20 -1.37
N TYR A 78 4.22 19.53 -2.32
CA TYR A 78 4.73 20.15 -3.53
C TYR A 78 3.60 20.22 -4.58
N GLN A 79 3.10 21.43 -4.81
CA GLN A 79 2.13 21.75 -5.86
C GLN A 79 2.89 22.46 -6.99
N THR A 80 3.15 21.73 -8.06
CA THR A 80 3.63 22.31 -9.32
C THR A 80 2.56 22.12 -10.38
N PRO A 81 2.45 23.02 -11.38
CA PRO A 81 1.40 22.94 -12.41
C PRO A 81 1.37 21.57 -13.12
N VAL A 82 2.55 21.02 -13.40
CA VAL A 82 2.72 19.70 -14.05
C VAL A 82 2.27 18.55 -13.15
N LEU A 83 2.56 18.62 -11.84
CA LEU A 83 2.11 17.60 -10.89
C LEU A 83 0.60 17.66 -10.65
N ASP A 84 0.03 18.86 -10.64
CA ASP A 84 -1.40 19.03 -10.46
C ASP A 84 -2.20 18.55 -11.67
N GLU A 85 -1.72 18.80 -12.90
CA GLU A 85 -2.30 18.20 -14.11
C GLU A 85 -2.24 16.67 -14.07
N PHE A 86 -1.11 16.09 -13.63
CA PHE A 86 -1.01 14.65 -13.47
C PHE A 86 -1.97 14.11 -12.39
N ARG A 87 -2.20 14.83 -11.28
CA ARG A 87 -3.18 14.48 -10.23
C ARG A 87 -4.64 14.52 -10.70
N LEU A 88 -4.94 15.20 -11.80
CA LEU A 88 -6.28 15.18 -12.40
C LEU A 88 -6.56 13.84 -13.10
N THR A 89 -5.54 13.19 -13.64
CA THR A 89 -5.64 11.86 -14.26
C THR A 89 -6.05 10.79 -13.24
N LEU A 90 -6.65 9.70 -13.73
CA LEU A 90 -7.00 8.54 -12.88
C LEU A 90 -5.75 7.94 -12.22
N ALA A 91 -4.66 7.82 -12.98
CA ALA A 91 -3.39 7.30 -12.50
C ALA A 91 -2.81 8.17 -11.38
N GLY A 92 -2.77 9.50 -11.56
CA GLY A 92 -2.29 10.42 -10.53
C GLY A 92 -3.16 10.45 -9.28
N ARG A 93 -4.49 10.34 -9.44
CA ARG A 93 -5.41 10.19 -8.29
C ARG A 93 -5.14 8.92 -7.50
N LEU A 94 -4.84 7.82 -8.17
CA LEU A 94 -4.59 6.52 -7.53
C LEU A 94 -3.20 6.42 -6.90
N LEU A 95 -2.18 6.98 -7.56
CA LEU A 95 -0.76 6.88 -7.18
C LEU A 95 -0.34 7.99 -6.21
N LEU A 96 -0.65 9.25 -6.51
CA LEU A 96 -0.16 10.40 -5.75
C LEU A 96 -1.19 10.92 -4.75
N GLY A 97 -2.49 10.84 -5.06
CA GLY A 97 -3.54 11.45 -4.24
C GLY A 97 -3.49 12.99 -4.20
N ARG A 98 -4.52 13.62 -3.63
CA ARG A 98 -4.70 15.09 -3.69
C ARG A 98 -4.40 15.83 -2.39
N VAL A 99 -4.60 15.20 -1.24
CA VAL A 99 -4.55 15.87 0.06
C VAL A 99 -3.51 15.19 0.94
N PHE A 100 -2.58 15.98 1.47
CA PHE A 100 -1.64 15.56 2.49
C PHE A 100 -2.39 15.24 3.79
N SER A 101 -2.13 14.09 4.39
CA SER A 101 -2.65 13.74 5.71
C SER A 101 -1.67 12.88 6.48
N LEU A 102 -1.29 13.33 7.68
CA LEU A 102 -0.51 12.51 8.62
C LEU A 102 -1.24 11.21 8.99
N TRP A 103 -2.58 11.22 8.97
CA TRP A 103 -3.39 10.01 9.16
C TRP A 103 -3.20 8.99 8.03
N ASN A 104 -2.86 9.43 6.81
CA ASN A 104 -2.49 8.50 5.75
C ASN A 104 -1.16 7.83 6.05
N ILE A 105 -0.18 8.55 6.62
CA ILE A 105 1.10 7.96 7.04
C ILE A 105 0.87 6.87 8.09
N LEU A 106 0.01 7.13 9.09
CA LEU A 106 -0.39 6.12 10.07
C LEU A 106 -1.08 4.92 9.39
N ALA A 107 -2.02 5.17 8.48
CA ALA A 107 -2.69 4.11 7.72
C ALA A 107 -1.70 3.26 6.90
N TYR A 108 -0.72 3.89 6.24
CA TYR A 108 0.33 3.19 5.50
C TYR A 108 1.20 2.34 6.44
N ALA A 109 1.57 2.88 7.61
CA ALA A 109 2.34 2.14 8.61
C ALA A 109 1.58 0.89 9.12
N VAL A 110 0.27 1.02 9.38
CA VAL A 110 -0.60 -0.12 9.73
C VAL A 110 -0.63 -1.14 8.58
N GLY A 111 -0.79 -0.70 7.34
CA GLY A 111 -0.75 -1.56 6.16
C GLY A 111 0.56 -2.32 5.99
N ILE A 112 1.69 -1.64 6.16
CA ILE A 112 3.04 -2.24 6.14
C ILE A 112 3.16 -3.29 7.24
N GLY A 113 2.69 -2.98 8.46
CA GLY A 113 2.67 -3.92 9.58
C GLY A 113 1.84 -5.18 9.30
N MET A 114 0.66 -5.04 8.69
CA MET A 114 -0.16 -6.16 8.25
C MET A 114 0.54 -7.00 7.17
N GLY A 115 1.14 -6.36 6.17
CA GLY A 115 1.93 -7.03 5.14
C GLY A 115 3.11 -7.82 5.74
N MET A 116 3.76 -7.26 6.76
CA MET A 116 4.80 -7.93 7.53
C MET A 116 4.25 -9.19 8.23
N ALA A 117 3.13 -9.08 8.94
CA ALA A 117 2.50 -10.21 9.62
C ALA A 117 2.11 -11.34 8.66
N ILE A 118 1.52 -11.01 7.51
CA ILE A 118 1.19 -11.97 6.44
C ILE A 118 2.46 -12.67 5.96
N LYS A 119 3.52 -11.92 5.64
CA LYS A 119 4.79 -12.49 5.17
C LYS A 119 5.45 -13.37 6.24
N ALA A 120 5.39 -13.00 7.52
CA ALA A 120 5.89 -13.81 8.62
C ALA A 120 5.13 -15.14 8.72
N ARG A 121 3.78 -15.10 8.67
CA ARG A 121 2.94 -16.31 8.67
C ARG A 121 3.24 -17.22 7.49
N LEU A 122 3.39 -16.66 6.28
CA LEU A 122 3.71 -17.44 5.08
C LEU A 122 5.09 -18.12 5.16
N ARG A 123 6.07 -17.51 5.83
CA ARG A 123 7.38 -18.12 6.08
C ARG A 123 7.34 -19.23 7.13
N VAL A 124 6.54 -19.08 8.18
CA VAL A 124 6.39 -20.12 9.22
C VAL A 124 5.77 -21.36 8.61
N LEU A 125 4.71 -21.21 7.81
CA LEU A 125 4.06 -22.33 7.11
C LEU A 125 4.99 -23.06 6.12
N ASP A 126 5.93 -22.35 5.49
CA ASP A 126 6.93 -22.97 4.60
C ASP A 126 8.06 -23.68 5.36
N ARG A 127 8.22 -23.44 6.68
CA ARG A 127 9.22 -24.13 7.51
C ARG A 127 8.66 -25.37 8.23
N SER A 128 7.34 -25.48 8.31
CA SER A 128 6.64 -26.62 8.93
C SER A 128 6.32 -27.76 7.95
N GLN A 129 6.74 -27.63 6.69
CA GLN A 129 6.71 -28.68 5.67
C GLN A 129 8.14 -29.06 5.31
#